data_AF-A0A916FGD9-F1
#
_entry.id   AF-A0A916FGD9-F1
#
_cell.length_a   1.000
_cell.length_b   1.000
_cell.length_c   1.000
_cell.angle_alpha   90.00
_cell.angle_beta   90.00
_cell.angle_gamma   90.00
#
_symmetry.space_group_name_H-M   'P 1'
#
loop_
_entity.id
_entity.type
_entity.pdbx_description
1 polymer ?
#
loop_
_entity_poly.entity_id
_entity_poly.type
_entity_poly.pdbx_seq_one_letter_code
_entity_poly.pdbx_strand_id
1 'polypeptide(L)'
;MIPRLRWLCFILIAAGVVLVMAPGALAANQSIGLATAPDREWQLQQPQPVSDETCLACHSNPGLEKKLYNGEMWSMAVNPDDHANSVHGQAGLACIQCHTTFDQTHVENPVQFPGFNAVDRREASLKLYPLCQQCHAEQYAKANDSVHSRALQAGNVNAAICTDCHGAHTVRRLTDPASGQLLPESRLWTPQTCAQCHSTIHAQYQDSVHGAALTDGNPDVPTCIDCHGVHDIADPTTTAFRLKSPQLCAQCHTDPAIMDKYGISTQVLNTYVADFHGSTVTLFEKQSPDAETNKPVCFDCHGVHDILATDDPAKGLEVKENILKRCQVCHPTATENFSDAWLSHYIPSTDKYPLVYYVNVFYAVFIPGVLIPMAILVVLDISSVMRRKRRPRKDQPQPPAEKPANSGTAGKESSHG
;
A
#
# COMPACT_ATOMS: atom_id res chain seq x y z
N MET A 1 -57.52 46.29 -19.30
CA MET A 1 -57.09 46.35 -20.71
C MET A 1 -55.72 45.71 -20.79
N ILE A 2 -55.66 44.44 -21.18
CA ILE A 2 -54.42 43.63 -21.19
C ILE A 2 -54.30 42.99 -22.59
N PRO A 3 -53.14 43.13 -23.25
CA PRO A 3 -52.88 42.61 -24.59
C PRO A 3 -52.22 41.22 -24.55
N ARG A 4 -51.97 40.68 -25.76
CA ARG A 4 -51.01 39.61 -26.12
C ARG A 4 -51.53 38.18 -26.20
N LEU A 5 -52.27 37.97 -27.27
CA LEU A 5 -52.29 36.73 -28.05
C LEU A 5 -50.99 36.68 -28.89
N ARG A 6 -50.32 35.50 -28.97
CA ARG A 6 -49.16 35.09 -29.81
C ARG A 6 -47.88 34.67 -29.05
N TRP A 7 -47.91 33.71 -28.12
CA TRP A 7 -46.70 33.05 -27.58
C TRP A 7 -46.99 31.61 -27.08
N LEU A 8 -47.48 30.71 -27.94
CA LEU A 8 -47.83 29.33 -27.50
C LEU A 8 -47.45 28.18 -28.45
N CYS A 9 -46.54 28.40 -29.41
CA CYS A 9 -46.06 27.32 -30.30
C CYS A 9 -44.54 27.00 -30.23
N PHE A 10 -43.82 27.41 -29.18
CA PHE A 10 -42.35 27.18 -29.13
C PHE A 10 -41.79 26.66 -27.80
N ILE A 11 -42.58 25.98 -26.97
CA ILE A 11 -42.08 25.39 -25.72
C ILE A 11 -42.53 23.94 -25.59
N LEU A 12 -42.05 23.05 -26.47
CA LEU A 12 -42.15 21.59 -26.26
C LEU A 12 -40.97 20.77 -26.81
N ILE A 13 -39.83 21.38 -27.15
CA ILE A 13 -38.58 20.65 -27.44
C ILE A 13 -37.39 21.43 -26.86
N ALA A 14 -37.14 21.29 -25.55
CA ALA A 14 -35.85 21.63 -24.91
C ALA A 14 -35.95 21.36 -23.39
N ALA A 15 -36.06 20.10 -23.00
CA ALA A 15 -35.87 19.70 -21.60
C ALA A 15 -35.34 18.26 -21.57
N GLY A 16 -34.08 18.12 -22.00
CA GLY A 16 -33.40 16.84 -22.11
C GLY A 16 -32.08 17.04 -22.82
N VAL A 17 -31.16 17.71 -22.13
CA VAL A 17 -29.69 17.63 -22.20
C VAL A 17 -29.24 18.79 -21.28
N VAL A 18 -29.02 18.47 -20.01
CA VAL A 18 -28.17 19.31 -19.16
C VAL A 18 -26.75 18.96 -19.56
N LEU A 19 -26.23 19.69 -20.54
CA LEU A 19 -24.80 19.80 -20.77
C LEU A 19 -24.26 20.55 -19.55
N VAL A 20 -23.53 19.85 -18.67
CA VAL A 20 -22.67 20.52 -17.69
C VAL A 20 -21.46 21.04 -18.45
N MET A 21 -21.62 22.21 -19.07
CA MET A 21 -20.49 23.05 -19.47
C MET A 21 -20.08 23.85 -18.25
N ALA A 22 -19.10 23.34 -17.51
CA ALA A 22 -18.39 24.13 -16.53
C ALA A 22 -17.62 25.25 -17.25
N PRO A 23 -17.59 26.49 -16.74
CA PRO A 23 -16.68 27.50 -17.26
C PRO A 23 -15.26 27.04 -17.00
N GLY A 24 -14.47 26.94 -18.07
CA GLY A 24 -13.04 26.70 -18.02
C GLY A 24 -12.39 27.78 -17.16
N ALA A 25 -12.16 27.44 -15.90
CA ALA A 25 -11.08 28.04 -15.15
C ALA A 25 -9.81 27.71 -15.94
N LEU A 26 -9.14 28.75 -16.45
CA LEU A 26 -7.74 28.64 -16.83
C LEU A 26 -7.00 28.16 -15.59
N ALA A 27 -6.83 26.85 -15.47
CA ALA A 27 -5.80 26.27 -14.65
C ALA A 27 -4.49 26.79 -15.26
N ALA A 28 -3.95 27.83 -14.65
CA ALA A 28 -2.55 28.17 -14.84
C ALA A 28 -1.79 26.85 -14.68
N ASN A 29 -1.10 26.49 -15.75
CA ASN A 29 -0.20 25.35 -15.80
C ASN A 29 0.94 25.66 -14.84
N GLN A 30 0.68 25.54 -13.54
CA GLN A 30 1.72 25.40 -12.54
C GLN A 30 2.25 24.00 -12.79
N SER A 31 3.25 23.95 -13.66
CA SER A 31 4.31 22.96 -13.53
C SER A 31 4.61 22.88 -12.04
N ILE A 32 4.12 21.82 -11.39
CA ILE A 32 4.67 21.35 -10.15
C ILE A 32 6.08 20.99 -10.56
N GLY A 33 6.98 21.97 -10.48
CA GLY A 33 8.39 21.68 -10.40
C GLY A 33 8.47 20.66 -9.29
N LEU A 34 8.94 19.45 -9.63
CA LEU A 34 9.59 18.60 -8.66
C LEU A 34 10.48 19.56 -7.88
N ALA A 35 10.08 19.90 -6.66
CA ALA A 35 10.97 20.52 -5.73
C ALA A 35 12.01 19.43 -5.49
N THR A 36 13.04 19.43 -6.33
CA THR A 36 14.35 18.92 -5.97
C THR A 36 14.54 19.48 -4.57
N ALA A 37 14.57 18.59 -3.58
CA ALA A 37 14.98 18.97 -2.24
C ALA A 37 16.17 19.91 -2.43
N PRO A 38 16.17 21.12 -1.82
CA PRO A 38 17.28 22.02 -2.02
C PRO A 38 18.52 21.19 -1.74
N ASP A 39 19.39 21.08 -2.75
CA ASP A 39 20.72 20.55 -2.58
C ASP A 39 21.28 21.35 -1.41
N ARG A 40 21.22 20.79 -0.20
CA ARG A 40 21.98 21.33 0.89
C ARG A 40 23.40 21.05 0.43
N GLU A 41 24.00 22.04 -0.22
CA GLU A 41 25.41 22.30 -0.08
C GLU A 41 25.67 22.25 1.42
N TRP A 42 25.99 21.06 1.91
CA TRP A 42 26.69 20.89 3.16
C TRP A 42 27.91 21.76 2.98
N GLN A 43 27.99 22.84 3.76
CA GLN A 43 29.11 23.77 3.71
C GLN A 43 30.39 22.98 4.03
N LEU A 44 31.06 22.47 3.00
CA LEU A 44 32.32 21.72 3.03
C LEU A 44 33.52 22.62 3.39
N GLN A 45 33.29 23.73 4.09
CA GLN A 45 34.23 24.87 4.16
C GLN A 45 34.62 25.26 5.59
N GLN A 46 34.50 24.34 6.55
CA GLN A 46 35.32 24.44 7.76
C GLN A 46 36.68 23.81 7.43
N PRO A 47 37.82 24.51 7.58
CA PRO A 47 39.14 23.90 7.40
C PRO A 47 39.24 22.69 8.33
N GLN A 48 39.37 21.51 7.74
CA GLN A 48 39.45 20.26 8.48
C GLN A 48 40.77 20.27 9.27
N PRO A 49 40.75 20.12 10.60
CA PRO A 49 41.97 20.16 11.41
C PRO A 49 42.94 19.01 11.11
N VAL A 50 42.45 17.92 10.49
CA VAL A 50 43.22 16.72 10.12
C VAL A 50 42.74 16.23 8.76
N SER A 51 43.65 15.83 7.87
CA SER A 51 43.33 15.30 6.54
C SER A 51 43.10 13.78 6.56
N ASP A 52 42.35 13.27 5.58
CA ASP A 52 42.08 11.83 5.45
C ASP A 52 43.37 11.01 5.23
N GLU A 53 44.37 11.57 4.56
CA GLU A 53 45.68 10.92 4.37
C GLU A 53 46.37 10.65 5.71
N THR A 54 46.15 11.50 6.71
CA THR A 54 46.70 11.31 8.05
C THR A 54 46.10 10.07 8.71
N CYS A 55 44.78 9.89 8.57
CA CYS A 55 44.07 8.71 9.07
C CYS A 55 44.51 7.46 8.31
N LEU A 56 44.54 7.53 6.97
CA LEU A 56 44.84 6.42 6.08
C LEU A 56 46.30 5.95 6.17
N ALA A 57 47.24 6.79 6.62
CA ALA A 57 48.62 6.39 6.87
C ALA A 57 48.75 5.17 7.81
N CYS A 58 47.81 5.03 8.76
CA CYS A 58 47.71 3.87 9.65
C CYS A 58 46.52 2.98 9.29
N HIS A 59 45.34 3.56 9.06
CA HIS A 59 44.08 2.81 8.89
C HIS A 59 43.95 2.11 7.53
N SER A 60 44.79 2.41 6.53
CA SER A 60 44.79 1.62 5.29
C SER A 60 45.47 0.25 5.43
N ASN A 61 46.19 0.00 6.52
CA ASN A 61 46.90 -1.25 6.75
C ASN A 61 45.93 -2.39 7.12
N PRO A 62 45.79 -3.45 6.29
CA PRO A 62 44.89 -4.58 6.59
C PRO A 62 45.21 -5.32 7.88
N GLY A 63 46.47 -5.28 8.33
CA GLY A 63 46.91 -5.91 9.58
C GLY A 63 46.70 -5.05 10.82
N LEU A 64 46.10 -3.86 10.71
CA LEU A 64 45.79 -3.02 11.85
C LEU A 64 44.59 -3.60 12.61
N GLU A 65 44.84 -4.11 13.81
CA GLU A 65 43.81 -4.69 14.67
C GLU A 65 43.93 -4.17 16.10
N LYS A 66 42.80 -4.19 16.81
CA LYS A 66 42.72 -3.88 18.23
C LYS A 66 42.00 -4.99 18.96
N LYS A 67 42.54 -5.40 20.10
CA LYS A 67 41.88 -6.34 21.01
C LYS A 67 40.78 -5.64 21.81
N LEU A 68 39.57 -6.16 21.73
CA LEU A 68 38.42 -5.73 22.52
C LEU A 68 38.44 -6.34 23.93
N TYR A 69 37.59 -5.83 24.83
CA TYR A 69 37.59 -6.29 26.24
C TYR A 69 37.13 -7.75 26.38
N ASN A 70 36.26 -8.23 25.48
CA ASN A 70 35.90 -9.65 25.38
C ASN A 70 37.05 -10.54 24.83
N GLY A 71 38.16 -9.93 24.38
CA GLY A 71 39.32 -10.61 23.81
C GLY A 71 39.29 -10.80 22.29
N GLU A 72 38.22 -10.40 21.61
CA GLU A 72 38.08 -10.41 20.16
C GLU A 72 39.09 -9.46 19.51
N MET A 73 39.71 -9.90 18.41
CA MET A 73 40.55 -9.04 17.57
C MET A 73 39.65 -8.36 16.54
N TRP A 74 39.55 -7.04 16.60
CA TRP A 74 38.77 -6.25 15.66
C TRP A 74 39.71 -5.49 14.72
N SER A 75 39.59 -5.74 13.42
CA SER A 75 40.27 -4.95 12.40
C SER A 75 39.82 -3.49 12.46
N MET A 76 40.81 -2.61 12.55
CA MET A 76 40.68 -1.16 12.45
C MET A 76 41.00 -0.66 11.04
N ALA A 77 41.21 -1.57 10.10
CA ALA A 77 41.54 -1.24 8.72
C ALA A 77 40.31 -0.72 7.96
N VAL A 78 40.53 0.29 7.13
CA VAL A 78 39.57 0.82 6.17
C VAL A 78 40.26 0.84 4.82
N ASN A 79 39.62 0.22 3.82
CA ASN A 79 40.10 0.27 2.45
C ASN A 79 39.74 1.65 1.85
N PRO A 80 40.74 2.46 1.43
CA PRO A 80 40.49 3.78 0.88
C PRO A 80 39.62 3.74 -0.38
N ASP A 81 39.80 2.72 -1.23
CA ASP A 81 39.02 2.59 -2.47
C ASP A 81 37.55 2.26 -2.18
N ASP A 82 37.29 1.38 -1.21
CA ASP A 82 35.92 1.02 -0.83
C ASP A 82 35.18 2.22 -0.21
N HIS A 83 35.88 3.01 0.61
CA HIS A 83 35.32 4.26 1.14
C HIS A 83 35.06 5.27 0.03
N ALA A 84 36.05 5.52 -0.84
CA ALA A 84 35.93 6.46 -1.96
C ALA A 84 34.76 6.12 -2.90
N ASN A 85 34.48 4.83 -3.09
CA ASN A 85 33.36 4.34 -3.88
C ASN A 85 31.99 4.39 -3.17
N SER A 86 31.96 4.64 -1.86
CA SER A 86 30.71 4.81 -1.11
C SER A 86 30.02 6.14 -1.43
N VAL A 87 28.73 6.26 -1.11
CA VAL A 87 28.01 7.54 -1.28
C VAL A 87 28.59 8.68 -0.44
N HIS A 88 29.18 8.36 0.71
CA HIS A 88 29.83 9.35 1.57
C HIS A 88 31.20 9.77 1.02
N GLY A 89 31.98 8.83 0.49
CA GLY A 89 33.24 9.12 -0.19
C GLY A 89 33.04 9.94 -1.46
N GLN A 90 32.05 9.59 -2.29
CA GLN A 90 31.67 10.36 -3.48
C GLN A 90 31.17 11.76 -3.15
N ALA A 91 30.54 11.95 -1.98
CA ALA A 91 30.12 13.25 -1.47
C ALA A 91 31.27 14.08 -0.86
N GLY A 92 32.49 13.52 -0.78
CA GLY A 92 33.66 14.19 -0.23
C GLY A 92 33.63 14.34 1.30
N LEU A 93 32.91 13.46 2.01
CA LEU A 93 32.92 13.46 3.48
C LEU A 93 34.26 12.95 4.01
N ALA A 94 34.93 13.78 4.80
CA ALA A 94 36.17 13.45 5.49
C ALA A 94 35.92 12.56 6.72
N CYS A 95 36.93 11.77 7.10
CA CYS A 95 36.87 10.82 8.22
C CYS A 95 36.37 11.48 9.51
N ILE A 96 36.88 12.68 9.81
CA ILE A 96 36.59 13.41 11.06
C ILE A 96 35.17 14.00 11.12
N GLN A 97 34.46 14.03 9.99
CA GLN A 97 33.05 14.44 9.96
C GLN A 97 32.13 13.37 10.58
N CYS A 98 32.55 12.09 10.55
CA CYS A 98 31.88 11.01 11.26
C CYS A 98 32.61 10.65 12.58
N HIS A 99 33.94 10.66 12.57
CA HIS A 99 34.78 10.43 13.75
C HIS A 99 35.03 11.72 14.54
N THR A 100 33.97 12.34 15.03
CA THR A 100 33.98 13.69 15.62
C THR A 100 34.66 13.77 16.99
N THR A 101 34.84 12.63 17.68
CA THR A 101 35.46 12.57 19.01
C THR A 101 36.96 12.27 18.93
N PHE A 102 37.61 12.60 17.81
CA PHE A 102 39.05 12.53 17.68
C PHE A 102 39.70 13.61 18.55
N ASP A 103 40.41 13.22 19.60
CA ASP A 103 41.33 14.12 20.31
C ASP A 103 42.78 13.86 19.87
N GLN A 104 43.67 14.79 20.17
CA GLN A 104 45.10 14.69 19.84
C GLN A 104 45.77 13.42 20.43
N THR A 105 45.16 12.82 21.46
CA THR A 105 45.70 11.62 22.11
C THR A 105 45.48 10.36 21.29
N HIS A 106 44.60 10.36 20.28
CA HIS A 106 44.46 9.25 19.34
C HIS A 106 45.76 9.00 18.55
N VAL A 107 46.47 10.07 18.16
CA VAL A 107 47.75 9.97 17.44
C VAL A 107 48.87 9.50 18.37
N GLU A 108 48.83 9.93 19.64
CA GLU A 108 49.85 9.62 20.64
C GLU A 108 49.66 8.24 21.30
N ASN A 109 48.41 7.75 21.37
CA ASN A 109 48.01 6.46 21.93
C ASN A 109 46.93 5.80 21.05
N PRO A 110 47.29 5.24 19.88
CA PRO A 110 46.34 4.68 18.90
C PRO A 110 45.47 3.52 19.42
N VAL A 111 45.78 3.01 20.62
CA VAL A 111 45.05 1.92 21.28
C VAL A 111 43.99 2.44 22.26
N GLN A 112 44.07 3.70 22.69
CA GLN A 112 43.13 4.30 23.65
C GLN A 112 42.36 5.44 22.99
N PHE A 113 41.09 5.19 22.68
CA PHE A 113 40.13 6.24 22.45
C PHE A 113 39.63 6.63 23.85
N PRO A 114 40.08 7.73 24.47
CA PRO A 114 39.69 8.02 25.85
C PRO A 114 38.17 8.22 25.90
N GLY A 115 37.47 7.34 26.62
CA GLY A 115 36.01 7.40 26.78
C GLY A 115 35.18 6.47 25.87
N PHE A 116 35.77 5.77 24.90
CA PHE A 116 35.06 4.72 24.14
C PHE A 116 35.43 3.32 24.65
N ASN A 117 34.71 2.88 25.68
CA ASN A 117 34.82 1.52 26.21
C ASN A 117 33.69 0.67 25.63
N ALA A 118 33.98 -0.29 24.75
CA ALA A 118 33.01 -1.25 24.23
C ALA A 118 33.51 -2.67 24.47
N VAL A 119 32.67 -3.52 25.04
CA VAL A 119 33.01 -4.91 25.40
C VAL A 119 33.28 -5.73 24.16
N ASP A 120 32.45 -5.57 23.13
CA ASP A 120 32.52 -6.26 21.86
C ASP A 120 32.21 -5.33 20.68
N ARG A 121 32.31 -5.85 19.45
CA ARG A 121 32.03 -5.10 18.22
C ARG A 121 30.59 -4.60 18.16
N ARG A 122 29.64 -5.35 18.74
CA ARG A 122 28.23 -5.01 18.67
C ARG A 122 27.93 -3.80 19.55
N GLU A 123 28.43 -3.78 20.79
CA GLU A 123 28.33 -2.63 21.68
C GLU A 123 29.00 -1.40 21.06
N ALA A 124 30.15 -1.57 20.39
CA ALA A 124 30.79 -0.48 19.68
C ALA A 124 29.87 0.12 18.59
N SER A 125 29.25 -0.74 17.79
CA SER A 125 28.32 -0.32 16.72
C SER A 125 27.09 0.40 17.29
N LEU A 126 26.53 -0.11 18.40
CA LEU A 126 25.41 0.50 19.11
C LEU A 126 25.74 1.88 19.70
N LYS A 127 26.99 2.12 20.11
CA LYS A 127 27.44 3.43 20.60
C LYS A 127 27.70 4.43 19.48
N LEU A 128 28.07 3.95 18.28
CA LEU A 128 28.47 4.80 17.17
C LEU A 128 27.32 5.14 16.21
N TYR A 129 26.34 4.25 16.01
CA TYR A 129 25.27 4.50 15.03
C TYR A 129 24.44 5.77 15.26
N PRO A 130 24.27 6.35 16.48
CA PRO A 130 23.57 7.62 16.64
C PRO A 130 24.24 8.79 15.91
N LEU A 131 25.52 8.68 15.55
CA LEU A 131 26.23 9.68 14.73
C LEU A 131 25.51 9.90 13.38
N CYS A 132 24.87 8.88 12.82
CA CYS A 132 24.11 8.99 11.58
C CYS A 132 22.99 10.05 11.68
N GLN A 133 22.43 10.28 12.88
CA GLN A 133 21.35 11.25 13.10
C GLN A 133 21.76 12.69 12.75
N GLN A 134 23.05 13.03 12.86
CA GLN A 134 23.54 14.39 12.59
C GLN A 134 23.27 14.83 11.15
N CYS A 135 23.32 13.88 10.20
CA CYS A 135 23.08 14.14 8.79
C CYS A 135 21.76 13.52 8.29
N HIS A 136 21.34 12.38 8.84
CA HIS A 136 20.14 11.62 8.45
C HIS A 136 19.02 11.71 9.48
N ALA A 137 18.77 12.90 10.03
CA ALA A 137 17.80 13.12 11.11
C ALA A 137 16.41 12.56 10.81
N GLU A 138 15.92 12.73 9.58
CA GLU A 138 14.59 12.24 9.16
C GLU A 138 14.52 10.71 9.14
N GLN A 139 15.52 10.05 8.55
CA GLN A 139 15.53 8.58 8.47
C GLN A 139 15.78 7.96 9.84
N TYR A 140 16.60 8.61 10.67
CA TYR A 140 16.81 8.23 12.05
C TYR A 140 15.50 8.33 12.86
N ALA A 141 14.73 9.40 12.67
CA ALA A 141 13.43 9.57 13.33
C ALA A 141 12.43 8.47 12.91
N LYS A 142 12.33 8.16 11.62
CA LYS A 142 11.49 7.05 11.12
C LYS A 142 11.93 5.70 11.70
N ALA A 143 13.24 5.44 11.68
CA ALA A 143 13.84 4.21 12.21
C ALA A 143 13.48 3.96 13.67
N ASN A 144 13.33 5.02 14.45
CA ASN A 144 13.05 4.92 15.88
C ASN A 144 11.70 4.24 16.20
N ASP A 145 10.71 4.34 15.30
CA ASP A 145 9.37 3.76 15.47
C ASP A 145 9.23 2.37 14.82
N SER A 146 10.26 1.94 14.06
CA SER A 146 10.29 0.63 13.39
C SER A 146 10.32 -0.54 14.38
N VAL A 147 9.95 -1.72 13.90
CA VAL A 147 10.06 -2.97 14.69
C VAL A 147 11.46 -3.26 15.20
N HIS A 148 12.50 -2.94 14.42
CA HIS A 148 13.88 -3.18 14.83
C HIS A 148 14.27 -2.28 16.00
N SER A 149 13.91 -0.99 15.96
CA SER A 149 14.15 -0.08 17.07
C SER A 149 13.34 -0.47 18.31
N ARG A 150 12.07 -0.85 18.15
CA ARG A 150 11.27 -1.38 19.28
C ARG A 150 11.90 -2.62 19.91
N ALA A 151 12.40 -3.55 19.11
CA ALA A 151 13.10 -4.73 19.61
C ALA A 151 14.41 -4.34 20.34
N LEU A 152 15.17 -3.39 19.81
CA LEU A 152 16.39 -2.87 20.46
C LEU A 152 16.07 -2.24 21.82
N GLN A 153 15.05 -1.39 21.89
CA GLN A 153 14.59 -0.75 23.14
C GLN A 153 14.06 -1.77 24.16
N ALA A 154 13.49 -2.88 23.69
CA ALA A 154 13.11 -4.01 24.54
C ALA A 154 14.29 -4.85 25.06
N GLY A 155 15.53 -4.46 24.73
CA GLY A 155 16.76 -5.09 25.20
C GLY A 155 17.35 -6.13 24.23
N ASN A 156 16.76 -6.32 23.04
CA ASN A 156 17.37 -7.17 22.02
C ASN A 156 18.51 -6.42 21.31
N VAL A 157 19.72 -6.56 21.87
CA VAL A 157 20.93 -5.94 21.30
C VAL A 157 21.25 -6.41 19.88
N ASN A 158 20.68 -7.52 19.39
CA ASN A 158 20.88 -8.02 18.02
C ASN A 158 19.90 -7.43 17.00
N ALA A 159 18.96 -6.58 17.42
CA ALA A 159 18.02 -5.94 16.49
C ALA A 159 18.73 -4.98 15.52
N ALA A 160 18.34 -4.96 14.25
CA ALA A 160 19.10 -4.26 13.22
C ALA A 160 19.18 -2.73 13.45
N ILE A 161 20.38 -2.17 13.27
CA ILE A 161 20.67 -0.73 13.25
C ILE A 161 21.16 -0.30 11.85
N CYS A 162 21.41 1.00 11.67
CA CYS A 162 21.77 1.59 10.37
C CYS A 162 22.90 0.82 9.64
N THR A 163 23.96 0.49 10.38
CA THR A 163 25.16 -0.17 9.86
C THR A 163 24.96 -1.64 9.52
N ASP A 164 23.94 -2.31 10.08
CA ASP A 164 23.66 -3.71 9.75
C ASP A 164 23.07 -3.83 8.34
N CYS A 165 22.33 -2.81 7.90
CA CYS A 165 21.78 -2.76 6.55
C CYS A 165 22.70 -2.04 5.55
N HIS A 166 23.34 -0.92 5.94
CA HIS A 166 24.08 -0.04 5.02
C HIS A 166 25.61 -0.21 5.08
N GLY A 167 26.13 -0.85 6.13
CA GLY A 167 27.55 -0.76 6.48
C GLY A 167 27.91 0.60 7.09
N ALA A 168 29.16 0.75 7.54
CA ALA A 168 29.68 1.99 8.13
C ALA A 168 30.51 2.83 7.15
N HIS A 169 31.45 2.20 6.43
CA HIS A 169 32.38 2.87 5.52
C HIS A 169 32.12 2.61 4.03
N THR A 170 31.23 1.66 3.71
CA THR A 170 30.99 1.20 2.33
C THR A 170 29.53 1.37 1.93
N VAL A 171 28.90 2.44 2.41
CA VAL A 171 27.47 2.72 2.16
C VAL A 171 27.25 2.86 0.66
N ARG A 172 26.46 1.96 0.09
CA ARG A 172 26.20 1.89 -1.35
C ARG A 172 25.04 2.79 -1.73
N ARG A 173 25.09 3.33 -2.95
CA ARG A 173 23.94 4.01 -3.54
C ARG A 173 22.89 2.96 -3.85
N LEU A 174 21.68 3.11 -3.29
CA LEU A 174 20.58 2.18 -3.54
C LEU A 174 19.69 2.61 -4.69
N THR A 175 19.58 3.92 -4.91
CA THR A 175 18.67 4.52 -5.88
C THR A 175 19.42 5.30 -6.96
N ASP A 176 18.85 5.28 -8.15
CA ASP A 176 19.28 6.12 -9.25
C ASP A 176 19.00 7.61 -8.91
N PRO A 177 20.00 8.51 -9.00
CA PRO A 177 19.81 9.91 -8.61
C PRO A 177 18.85 10.69 -9.53
N ALA A 178 18.67 10.26 -10.78
CA ALA A 178 17.82 10.98 -11.73
C ALA A 178 16.34 10.61 -11.59
N SER A 179 16.06 9.32 -11.38
CA SER A 179 14.71 8.76 -11.30
C SER A 179 14.22 8.53 -9.87
N GLY A 180 15.13 8.43 -8.90
CA GLY A 180 14.84 8.05 -7.52
C GLY A 180 14.48 6.57 -7.34
N GLN A 181 14.46 5.78 -8.40
CA GLN A 181 14.11 4.35 -8.35
C GLN A 181 15.28 3.50 -7.85
N LEU A 182 14.98 2.33 -7.28
CA LEU A 182 16.02 1.37 -6.89
C LEU A 182 16.82 0.91 -8.11
N LEU A 183 18.14 0.87 -7.97
CA LEU A 183 19.02 0.29 -8.98
C LEU A 183 18.74 -1.22 -9.12
N PRO A 184 18.88 -1.80 -10.33
CA PRO A 184 18.68 -3.24 -10.54
C PRO A 184 19.48 -4.11 -9.57
N GLU A 185 20.74 -3.76 -9.32
CA GLU A 185 21.63 -4.46 -8.40
C GLU A 185 21.16 -4.34 -6.95
N SER A 186 20.59 -3.19 -6.59
CA SER A 186 19.99 -2.97 -5.26
C SER A 186 18.79 -3.88 -5.03
N ARG A 187 17.98 -4.16 -6.07
CA ARG A 187 16.84 -5.09 -5.97
C ARG A 187 17.32 -6.50 -5.64
N LEU A 188 18.44 -6.94 -6.20
CA LEU A 188 19.05 -8.25 -5.91
C LEU A 188 19.70 -8.32 -4.53
N TRP A 189 20.36 -7.25 -4.10
CA TRP A 189 21.06 -7.22 -2.81
C TRP A 189 20.10 -7.07 -1.62
N THR A 190 18.97 -6.38 -1.80
CA THR A 190 18.05 -6.08 -0.69
C THR A 190 17.57 -7.33 0.05
N PRO A 191 17.06 -8.39 -0.63
CA PRO A 191 16.71 -9.64 0.05
C PRO A 191 17.88 -10.29 0.79
N GLN A 192 19.10 -10.21 0.24
CA GLN A 192 20.30 -10.78 0.86
C GLN A 192 20.68 -10.06 2.15
N THR A 193 20.51 -8.73 2.21
CA THR A 193 20.71 -7.96 3.44
C THR A 193 19.74 -8.40 4.52
N CYS A 194 18.45 -8.56 4.18
CA CYS A 194 17.45 -9.08 5.11
C CYS A 194 17.77 -10.52 5.56
N ALA A 195 18.29 -11.35 4.64
CA ALA A 195 18.63 -12.75 4.88
C ALA A 195 19.74 -12.97 5.94
N GLN A 196 20.56 -11.96 6.22
CA GLN A 196 21.60 -12.04 7.26
C GLN A 196 21.01 -12.40 8.63
N CYS A 197 19.77 -11.95 8.90
CA CYS A 197 19.02 -12.29 10.11
C CYS A 197 17.76 -13.11 9.82
N HIS A 198 17.10 -12.90 8.67
CA HIS A 198 15.84 -13.54 8.29
C HIS A 198 16.04 -14.65 7.24
N SER A 199 17.07 -15.48 7.40
CA SER A 199 17.46 -16.50 6.42
C SER A 199 16.34 -17.50 6.09
N THR A 200 15.56 -17.93 7.08
CA THR A 200 14.43 -18.85 6.87
C THR A 200 13.34 -18.23 5.99
N ILE A 201 13.01 -16.95 6.23
CA ILE A 201 12.02 -16.22 5.44
C ILE A 201 12.54 -15.96 4.02
N HIS A 202 13.83 -15.60 3.91
CA HIS A 202 14.46 -15.42 2.61
C HIS A 202 14.44 -16.70 1.77
N ALA A 203 14.68 -17.87 2.37
CA ALA A 203 14.59 -19.15 1.66
C ALA A 203 13.17 -19.39 1.11
N GLN A 204 12.12 -19.12 1.89
CA GLN A 204 10.74 -19.19 1.42
C GLN A 204 10.48 -18.22 0.26
N TYR A 205 10.94 -16.98 0.40
CA TYR A 205 10.82 -15.96 -0.64
C TYR A 205 11.51 -16.37 -1.94
N GLN A 206 12.72 -16.92 -1.88
CA GLN A 206 13.45 -17.40 -3.05
C GLN A 206 12.68 -18.48 -3.83
N ASP A 207 11.94 -19.34 -3.13
CA ASP A 207 11.13 -20.40 -3.75
C ASP A 207 9.76 -19.92 -4.26
N SER A 208 9.37 -18.67 -3.96
CA SER A 208 8.12 -18.06 -4.44
C SER A 208 8.24 -17.56 -5.88
N VAL A 209 7.10 -17.29 -6.53
CA VAL A 209 7.07 -16.70 -7.88
C VAL A 209 7.76 -15.35 -7.96
N HIS A 210 7.72 -14.55 -6.88
CA HIS A 210 8.39 -13.25 -6.84
C HIS A 210 9.90 -13.39 -6.69
N GLY A 211 10.37 -14.20 -5.74
CA GLY A 211 11.82 -14.36 -5.51
C GLY A 211 12.52 -15.15 -6.61
N ALA A 212 11.87 -16.16 -7.18
CA ALA A 212 12.40 -16.90 -8.33
C ALA A 212 12.58 -15.97 -9.54
N ALA A 213 11.54 -15.21 -9.90
CA ALA A 213 11.61 -14.26 -11.00
C ALA A 213 12.66 -13.16 -10.77
N LEU A 214 12.81 -12.68 -9.54
CA LEU A 214 13.84 -11.70 -9.19
C LEU A 214 15.24 -12.26 -9.46
N THR A 215 15.46 -13.52 -9.06
CA THR A 215 16.74 -14.22 -9.25
C THR A 215 17.03 -14.46 -10.73
N ASP A 216 16.00 -14.67 -11.54
CA ASP A 216 16.08 -14.76 -13.01
C ASP A 216 16.32 -13.40 -13.69
N GLY A 217 16.48 -12.33 -12.92
CA GLY A 217 16.80 -10.99 -13.41
C GLY A 217 15.57 -10.16 -13.81
N ASN A 218 14.37 -10.57 -13.40
CA ASN A 218 13.17 -9.77 -13.63
C ASN A 218 13.06 -8.65 -12.58
N PRO A 219 13.11 -7.36 -12.97
CA PRO A 219 12.99 -6.25 -12.02
C PRO A 219 11.54 -5.94 -11.63
N ASP A 220 10.54 -6.47 -12.35
CA ASP A 220 9.12 -6.14 -12.19
C ASP A 220 8.46 -6.82 -10.98
N VAL A 221 9.22 -7.55 -10.17
CA VAL A 221 8.73 -8.28 -8.99
C VAL A 221 9.17 -7.64 -7.68
N PRO A 222 8.36 -7.72 -6.61
CA PRO A 222 8.66 -7.07 -5.35
C PRO A 222 9.81 -7.77 -4.60
N THR A 223 10.55 -6.97 -3.84
CA THR A 223 11.55 -7.36 -2.84
C THR A 223 10.97 -7.21 -1.43
N CYS A 224 11.76 -7.50 -0.40
CA CYS A 224 11.33 -7.36 1.00
C CYS A 224 10.81 -5.95 1.33
N ILE A 225 11.42 -4.92 0.74
CA ILE A 225 11.14 -3.52 1.09
C ILE A 225 9.94 -2.94 0.36
N ASP A 226 9.50 -3.57 -0.73
CA ASP A 226 8.31 -3.13 -1.47
C ASP A 226 7.03 -3.39 -0.63
N CYS A 227 7.04 -4.41 0.24
CA CYS A 227 5.94 -4.70 1.18
C CYS A 227 6.18 -4.14 2.59
N HIS A 228 7.41 -4.21 3.11
CA HIS A 228 7.71 -3.86 4.49
C HIS A 228 8.24 -2.43 4.69
N GLY A 229 8.65 -1.75 3.61
CA GLY A 229 9.31 -0.45 3.70
C GLY A 229 10.78 -0.54 4.12
N VAL A 230 11.40 0.63 4.26
CA VAL A 230 12.76 0.81 4.80
C VAL A 230 12.73 1.95 5.78
N HIS A 231 13.47 1.83 6.89
CA HIS A 231 13.48 2.80 7.98
C HIS A 231 12.15 2.96 8.74
N ASP A 232 10.98 2.67 8.20
CA ASP A 232 9.69 2.71 8.91
C ASP A 232 9.01 1.33 8.95
N ILE A 233 9.81 0.27 9.06
CA ILE A 233 9.36 -1.12 9.00
C ILE A 233 8.29 -1.36 10.05
N ALA A 234 7.06 -1.49 9.57
CA ALA A 234 5.88 -1.74 10.38
C ALA A 234 5.90 -3.17 10.92
N ASP A 235 5.17 -3.38 12.02
CA ASP A 235 5.04 -4.70 12.61
C ASP A 235 4.07 -5.57 11.81
N PRO A 236 4.56 -6.62 11.11
CA PRO A 236 3.73 -7.42 10.24
C PRO A 236 2.71 -8.27 11.01
N THR A 237 2.83 -8.40 12.34
CA THR A 237 1.86 -9.15 13.15
C THR A 237 0.69 -8.28 13.64
N THR A 238 0.69 -6.98 13.33
CA THR A 238 -0.37 -6.07 13.77
C THR A 238 -1.61 -6.12 12.88
N THR A 239 -2.76 -5.85 13.49
CA THR A 239 -4.02 -5.68 12.77
C THR A 239 -3.97 -4.54 11.76
N ALA A 240 -3.32 -3.43 12.10
CA ALA A 240 -3.15 -2.30 11.20
C ALA A 240 -2.39 -2.67 9.93
N PHE A 241 -1.28 -3.43 10.05
CA PHE A 241 -0.55 -3.95 8.89
C PHE A 241 -1.44 -4.89 8.06
N ARG A 242 -2.15 -5.80 8.72
CA ARG A 242 -3.07 -6.74 8.07
C ARG A 242 -4.14 -6.01 7.27
N LEU A 243 -4.81 -5.01 7.84
CA LEU A 243 -5.86 -4.25 7.16
C LEU A 243 -5.34 -3.41 5.99
N LYS A 244 -4.10 -2.90 6.08
CA LYS A 244 -3.45 -2.15 5.00
C LYS A 244 -2.90 -3.06 3.89
N SER A 245 -2.65 -4.33 4.17
CA SER A 245 -1.97 -5.27 3.25
C SER A 245 -2.57 -5.37 1.84
N PRO A 246 -3.90 -5.30 1.60
CA PRO A 246 -4.43 -5.35 0.24
C PRO A 246 -3.90 -4.22 -0.65
N GLN A 247 -3.65 -3.05 -0.08
CA GLN A 247 -3.08 -1.91 -0.81
C GLN A 247 -1.60 -2.10 -1.13
N LEU A 248 -0.87 -2.91 -0.36
CA LEU A 248 0.52 -3.25 -0.67
C LEU A 248 0.57 -4.10 -1.95
N CYS A 249 -0.27 -5.13 -2.04
CA CYS A 249 -0.37 -5.98 -3.22
C CYS A 249 -0.84 -5.19 -4.45
N ALA A 250 -1.82 -4.29 -4.26
CA ALA A 250 -2.41 -3.51 -5.33
C ALA A 250 -1.43 -2.58 -6.05
N GLN A 251 -0.37 -2.11 -5.38
CA GLN A 251 0.64 -1.22 -6.00
C GLN A 251 1.21 -1.81 -7.29
N CYS A 252 1.43 -3.12 -7.32
CA CYS A 252 1.89 -3.81 -8.52
C CYS A 252 0.74 -4.51 -9.26
N HIS A 253 -0.16 -5.19 -8.53
CA HIS A 253 -1.21 -6.00 -9.13
C HIS A 253 -2.39 -5.21 -9.73
N THR A 254 -2.37 -3.88 -9.65
CA THR A 254 -3.32 -3.02 -10.38
C THR A 254 -2.64 -2.13 -11.41
N ASP A 255 -1.32 -2.24 -11.57
CA ASP A 255 -0.54 -1.46 -12.53
C ASP A 255 -0.48 -2.18 -13.89
N PRO A 256 -1.11 -1.64 -14.96
CA PRO A 256 -1.04 -2.23 -16.29
C PRO A 256 0.38 -2.28 -16.84
N ALA A 257 1.24 -1.31 -16.49
CA ALA A 257 2.62 -1.25 -16.98
C ALA A 257 3.46 -2.45 -16.52
N ILE A 258 3.07 -3.09 -15.40
CA ILE A 258 3.70 -4.28 -14.87
C ILE A 258 2.91 -5.52 -15.31
N MET A 259 1.60 -5.57 -15.01
CA MET A 259 0.80 -6.80 -15.13
C MET A 259 0.51 -7.23 -16.57
N ASP A 260 0.36 -6.29 -17.52
CA ASP A 260 0.02 -6.63 -18.92
C ASP A 260 1.12 -7.48 -19.58
N LYS A 261 2.39 -7.28 -19.18
CA LYS A 261 3.54 -8.06 -19.66
C LYS A 261 3.42 -9.55 -19.32
N TYR A 262 2.71 -9.87 -18.24
CA TYR A 262 2.54 -11.22 -17.71
C TYR A 262 1.13 -11.78 -17.95
N GLY A 263 0.24 -11.03 -18.62
CA GLY A 263 -1.15 -11.42 -18.83
C GLY A 263 -1.97 -11.53 -17.55
N ILE A 264 -1.54 -10.86 -16.47
CA ILE A 264 -2.22 -10.84 -15.18
C ILE A 264 -3.27 -9.73 -15.18
N SER A 265 -4.45 -10.00 -14.63
CA SER A 265 -5.51 -8.99 -14.57
C SER A 265 -5.18 -7.89 -13.55
N THR A 266 -5.32 -6.62 -13.95
CA THR A 266 -5.23 -5.46 -13.06
C THR A 266 -6.49 -5.23 -12.23
N GLN A 267 -7.53 -6.05 -12.44
CA GLN A 267 -8.84 -5.90 -11.79
C GLN A 267 -8.94 -6.69 -10.49
N VAL A 268 -7.85 -7.29 -10.02
CA VAL A 268 -7.87 -8.17 -8.84
C VAL A 268 -8.26 -7.44 -7.57
N LEU A 269 -7.76 -6.22 -7.34
CA LEU A 269 -8.19 -5.42 -6.19
C LEU A 269 -9.67 -5.06 -6.31
N ASN A 270 -10.10 -4.61 -7.50
CA ASN A 270 -11.48 -4.18 -7.74
C ASN A 270 -12.50 -5.31 -7.47
N THR A 271 -12.19 -6.53 -7.90
CA THR A 271 -13.05 -7.68 -7.65
C THR A 271 -13.00 -8.15 -6.20
N TYR A 272 -11.84 -8.07 -5.53
CA TYR A 272 -11.71 -8.33 -4.10
C TYR A 272 -12.54 -7.35 -3.25
N VAL A 273 -12.37 -6.03 -3.45
CA VAL A 273 -13.10 -5.04 -2.63
C VAL A 273 -14.60 -5.02 -2.92
N ALA A 274 -15.02 -5.52 -4.07
CA ALA A 274 -16.44 -5.71 -4.41
C ALA A 274 -17.06 -6.94 -3.72
N ASP A 275 -16.24 -7.87 -3.20
CA ASP A 275 -16.71 -9.03 -2.46
C ASP A 275 -16.95 -8.72 -0.96
N PHE A 276 -17.61 -9.63 -0.25
CA PHE A 276 -17.90 -9.46 1.18
C PHE A 276 -16.66 -9.46 2.07
N HIS A 277 -15.59 -10.16 1.69
CA HIS A 277 -14.32 -10.14 2.41
C HIS A 277 -13.66 -8.76 2.28
N GLY A 278 -13.41 -8.32 1.05
CA GLY A 278 -12.73 -7.06 0.77
C GLY A 278 -13.53 -5.84 1.20
N SER A 279 -14.84 -5.80 0.95
CA SER A 279 -15.70 -4.69 1.42
C SER A 279 -15.63 -4.51 2.94
N THR A 280 -15.62 -5.61 3.69
CA THR A 280 -15.51 -5.56 5.16
C THR A 280 -14.12 -5.08 5.59
N VAL A 281 -13.06 -5.60 4.97
CA VAL A 281 -11.68 -5.16 5.25
C VAL A 281 -11.51 -3.66 4.98
N THR A 282 -12.00 -3.16 3.84
CA THR A 282 -11.94 -1.72 3.49
C THR A 282 -12.74 -0.85 4.46
N LEU A 283 -13.86 -1.35 5.00
CA LEU A 283 -14.63 -0.62 6.01
C LEU A 283 -13.85 -0.49 7.31
N PHE A 284 -13.26 -1.60 7.77
CA PHE A 284 -12.49 -1.64 9.02
C PHE A 284 -11.21 -0.83 8.92
N GLU A 285 -10.47 -0.92 7.81
CA GLU A 285 -9.28 -0.09 7.55
C GLU A 285 -9.58 1.41 7.76
N LYS A 286 -10.76 1.87 7.32
CA LYS A 286 -11.15 3.30 7.40
C LYS A 286 -11.73 3.71 8.75
N GLN A 287 -12.51 2.84 9.39
CA GLN A 287 -13.28 3.21 10.59
C GLN A 287 -12.60 2.76 11.89
N SER A 288 -11.83 1.69 11.84
CA SER A 288 -11.22 1.05 13.01
C SER A 288 -9.96 0.29 12.59
N PRO A 289 -8.89 1.00 12.21
CA PRO A 289 -7.67 0.40 11.64
C PRO A 289 -6.93 -0.55 12.58
N ASP A 290 -7.26 -0.54 13.88
CA ASP A 290 -6.68 -1.44 14.88
C ASP A 290 -7.62 -2.59 15.27
N ALA A 291 -8.85 -2.63 14.73
CA ALA A 291 -9.84 -3.64 15.08
C ALA A 291 -9.64 -4.95 14.31
N GLU A 292 -9.51 -6.05 15.06
CA GLU A 292 -9.36 -7.37 14.46
C GLU A 292 -10.58 -7.73 13.60
N THR A 293 -10.31 -8.34 12.45
CA THR A 293 -11.33 -8.81 11.53
C THR A 293 -11.11 -10.27 11.19
N ASN A 294 -12.19 -11.05 11.20
CA ASN A 294 -12.19 -12.45 10.79
C ASN A 294 -12.31 -12.62 9.26
N LYS A 295 -11.92 -11.60 8.50
CA LYS A 295 -12.00 -11.57 7.05
C LYS A 295 -10.62 -11.85 6.44
N PRO A 296 -10.54 -12.70 5.41
CA PRO A 296 -9.29 -12.97 4.73
C PRO A 296 -8.85 -11.73 3.96
N VAL A 297 -7.54 -11.49 3.96
CA VAL A 297 -6.84 -10.56 3.07
C VAL A 297 -6.03 -11.35 2.04
N CYS A 298 -5.39 -10.66 1.10
CA CYS A 298 -4.68 -11.28 -0.03
C CYS A 298 -3.75 -12.41 0.39
N PHE A 299 -2.91 -12.16 1.41
CA PHE A 299 -1.90 -13.14 1.84
C PHE A 299 -2.47 -14.36 2.57
N ASP A 300 -3.70 -14.33 3.09
CA ASP A 300 -4.29 -15.52 3.74
C ASP A 300 -4.61 -16.61 2.72
N CYS A 301 -4.94 -16.19 1.49
CA CYS A 301 -5.25 -17.08 0.39
C CYS A 301 -4.02 -17.39 -0.47
N HIS A 302 -3.15 -16.39 -0.70
CA HIS A 302 -2.02 -16.51 -1.62
C HIS A 302 -0.69 -16.91 -0.96
N GLY A 303 -0.54 -16.77 0.36
CA GLY A 303 0.75 -16.85 1.05
C GLY A 303 1.37 -15.47 1.28
N VAL A 304 2.43 -15.43 2.09
CA VAL A 304 3.11 -14.17 2.49
C VAL A 304 4.45 -14.06 1.78
N HIS A 305 5.33 -15.02 2.04
CA HIS A 305 6.66 -15.11 1.43
C HIS A 305 6.78 -16.33 0.50
N ASP A 306 5.75 -17.14 0.40
CA ASP A 306 5.72 -18.44 -0.27
C ASP A 306 4.63 -18.47 -1.36
N ILE A 307 4.44 -17.35 -2.06
CA ILE A 307 3.40 -17.21 -3.08
C ILE A 307 3.76 -18.09 -4.28
N LEU A 308 2.87 -19.01 -4.64
CA LEU A 308 3.06 -19.98 -5.73
C LEU A 308 2.19 -19.65 -6.94
N ALA A 309 2.62 -20.14 -8.11
CA ALA A 309 1.84 -20.08 -9.34
C ALA A 309 0.63 -21.01 -9.24
N THR A 310 -0.55 -20.54 -9.65
CA THR A 310 -1.81 -21.29 -9.58
C THR A 310 -2.03 -22.21 -10.78
N ASP A 311 -1.26 -22.01 -11.86
CA ASP A 311 -1.32 -22.75 -13.12
C ASP A 311 -0.21 -23.79 -13.29
N ASP A 312 0.68 -23.93 -12.30
CA ASP A 312 1.72 -24.95 -12.28
C ASP A 312 1.10 -26.35 -12.17
N PRO A 313 1.32 -27.26 -13.13
CA PRO A 313 0.78 -28.63 -13.08
C PRO A 313 1.26 -29.46 -11.89
N ALA A 314 2.43 -29.14 -11.32
CA ALA A 314 3.00 -29.85 -10.17
C ALA A 314 2.51 -29.29 -8.83
N LYS A 315 2.21 -27.99 -8.76
CA LYS A 315 1.85 -27.28 -7.51
C LYS A 315 0.40 -26.78 -7.45
N GLY A 316 -0.32 -26.75 -8.57
CA GLY A 316 -1.68 -26.19 -8.65
C GLY A 316 -2.70 -26.96 -7.80
N LEU A 317 -2.55 -28.29 -7.68
CA LEU A 317 -3.35 -29.10 -6.75
C LEU A 317 -3.04 -28.76 -5.30
N GLU A 318 -1.75 -28.61 -4.96
CA GLU A 318 -1.32 -28.17 -3.63
C GLU A 318 -1.88 -26.79 -3.29
N VAL A 319 -1.87 -25.85 -4.25
CA VAL A 319 -2.47 -24.52 -4.08
C VAL A 319 -3.97 -24.62 -3.83
N LYS A 320 -4.71 -25.44 -4.59
CA LYS A 320 -6.16 -25.63 -4.38
C LYS A 320 -6.47 -26.23 -3.00
N GLU A 321 -5.71 -27.24 -2.58
CA GLU A 321 -5.85 -27.85 -1.24
C GLU A 321 -5.50 -26.86 -0.12
N ASN A 322 -4.46 -26.06 -0.30
CA ASN A 322 -4.05 -25.04 0.65
C ASN A 322 -5.13 -23.97 0.78
N ILE A 323 -5.70 -23.49 -0.33
CA ILE A 323 -6.82 -22.54 -0.32
C ILE A 323 -8.03 -23.14 0.43
N LEU A 324 -8.38 -24.41 0.18
CA LEU A 324 -9.49 -25.06 0.90
C LEU A 324 -9.27 -25.07 2.41
N LYS A 325 -8.07 -25.45 2.87
CA LYS A 325 -7.70 -25.43 4.29
C LYS A 325 -7.83 -24.02 4.87
N ARG A 326 -7.48 -22.98 4.11
CA ARG A 326 -7.65 -21.57 4.51
C ARG A 326 -9.12 -21.19 4.60
N CYS A 327 -9.95 -21.57 3.63
CA CYS A 327 -11.39 -21.35 3.70
C CYS A 327 -12.00 -22.00 4.95
N GLN A 328 -11.54 -23.21 5.30
CA GLN A 328 -12.03 -23.97 6.45
C GLN A 328 -11.72 -23.33 7.82
N VAL A 329 -10.77 -22.40 7.89
CA VAL A 329 -10.52 -21.61 9.11
C VAL A 329 -11.77 -20.82 9.52
N CYS A 330 -12.52 -20.28 8.55
CA CYS A 330 -13.75 -19.51 8.80
C CYS A 330 -15.03 -20.25 8.37
N HIS A 331 -14.91 -21.21 7.44
CA HIS A 331 -16.01 -22.02 6.91
C HIS A 331 -15.74 -23.51 7.16
N PRO A 332 -15.90 -24.03 8.40
CA PRO A 332 -15.48 -25.38 8.77
C PRO A 332 -16.16 -26.51 7.98
N THR A 333 -17.31 -26.22 7.36
CA THR A 333 -18.08 -27.17 6.55
C THR A 333 -17.78 -27.08 5.04
N ALA A 334 -16.80 -26.27 4.64
CA ALA A 334 -16.40 -26.12 3.24
C ALA A 334 -15.85 -27.45 2.68
N THR A 335 -16.39 -27.86 1.53
CA THR A 335 -15.99 -29.06 0.78
C THR A 335 -15.02 -28.70 -0.34
N GLU A 336 -14.45 -29.70 -1.03
CA GLU A 336 -13.42 -29.49 -2.07
C GLU A 336 -13.82 -28.52 -3.19
N ASN A 337 -15.11 -28.51 -3.55
CA ASN A 337 -15.63 -27.63 -4.61
C ASN A 337 -16.04 -26.23 -4.08
N PHE A 338 -15.86 -25.96 -2.78
CA PHE A 338 -16.24 -24.68 -2.19
C PHE A 338 -15.41 -23.54 -2.78
N SER A 339 -14.11 -23.77 -3.02
CA SER A 339 -13.22 -22.79 -3.65
C SER A 339 -13.51 -22.58 -5.15
N ASP A 340 -14.17 -23.53 -5.82
CA ASP A 340 -14.53 -23.41 -7.24
C ASP A 340 -15.72 -22.45 -7.46
N ALA A 341 -16.52 -22.19 -6.42
CA ALA A 341 -17.57 -21.18 -6.45
C ALA A 341 -17.01 -19.75 -6.42
N TRP A 342 -15.72 -19.59 -6.12
CA TRP A 342 -15.04 -18.31 -6.06
C TRP A 342 -14.35 -18.01 -7.40
N LEU A 343 -14.62 -16.84 -7.96
CA LEU A 343 -14.21 -16.45 -9.33
C LEU A 343 -12.71 -16.15 -9.49
N SER A 344 -11.87 -16.45 -8.49
CA SER A 344 -10.42 -16.18 -8.47
C SER A 344 -10.05 -14.75 -8.90
N HIS A 345 -10.81 -13.75 -8.45
CA HIS A 345 -10.61 -12.34 -8.79
C HIS A 345 -10.71 -11.98 -10.29
N TYR A 346 -11.33 -12.84 -11.12
CA TYR A 346 -11.62 -12.53 -12.51
C TYR A 346 -12.95 -11.79 -12.68
N ILE A 347 -12.98 -10.85 -13.62
CA ILE A 347 -14.24 -10.28 -14.11
C ILE A 347 -14.95 -11.35 -14.96
N PRO A 348 -16.21 -11.71 -14.65
CA PRO A 348 -16.98 -12.62 -15.47
C PRO A 348 -17.05 -12.12 -16.92
N SER A 349 -16.71 -13.01 -17.85
CA SER A 349 -16.79 -12.79 -19.29
C SER A 349 -17.45 -13.99 -19.98
N THR A 350 -17.66 -13.89 -21.28
CA THR A 350 -18.16 -15.03 -22.08
C THR A 350 -17.19 -16.21 -22.08
N ASP A 351 -15.90 -15.95 -21.87
CA ASP A 351 -14.85 -16.96 -21.90
C ASP A 351 -14.49 -17.48 -20.50
N LYS A 352 -14.61 -16.61 -19.48
CA LYS A 352 -14.37 -16.94 -18.07
C LYS A 352 -15.64 -16.76 -17.25
N TYR A 353 -16.20 -17.86 -16.76
CA TYR A 353 -17.46 -17.88 -15.98
C TYR A 353 -18.69 -17.33 -16.76
N PRO A 354 -19.03 -17.93 -17.92
CA PRO A 354 -20.10 -17.43 -18.79
C PRO A 354 -21.48 -17.35 -18.12
N LEU A 355 -21.79 -18.29 -17.23
CA LEU A 355 -23.07 -18.27 -16.50
C LEU A 355 -23.23 -17.00 -15.67
N VAL A 356 -22.19 -16.62 -14.91
CA VAL A 356 -22.21 -15.42 -14.07
C VAL A 356 -22.27 -14.16 -14.94
N TYR A 357 -21.57 -14.15 -16.08
CA TYR A 357 -21.65 -13.05 -17.04
C TYR A 357 -23.08 -12.82 -17.52
N TYR A 358 -23.80 -13.86 -17.97
CA TYR A 358 -25.18 -13.71 -18.44
C TYR A 358 -26.17 -13.33 -17.34
N VAL A 359 -25.96 -13.81 -16.11
CA VAL A 359 -26.75 -13.38 -14.94
C VAL A 359 -26.53 -11.88 -14.67
N ASN A 360 -25.30 -11.41 -14.74
CA ASN A 360 -24.99 -9.98 -14.57
C ASN A 360 -25.63 -9.13 -15.68
N VAL A 361 -25.55 -9.56 -16.94
CA VAL A 361 -26.22 -8.89 -18.07
C VAL A 361 -27.73 -8.85 -17.87
N PHE A 362 -28.33 -9.96 -17.41
CA PHE A 362 -29.76 -10.00 -17.12
C PHE A 362 -30.14 -8.94 -16.08
N TYR A 363 -29.45 -8.88 -14.93
CA TYR A 363 -29.76 -7.88 -13.91
C TYR A 363 -29.47 -6.44 -14.36
N ALA A 364 -28.41 -6.23 -15.15
CA ALA A 364 -28.06 -4.93 -15.71
C ALA A 364 -29.15 -4.38 -16.64
N VAL A 365 -29.90 -5.24 -17.33
CA VAL A 365 -31.05 -4.85 -18.17
C VAL A 365 -32.35 -4.80 -17.37
N PHE A 366 -32.58 -5.81 -16.53
CA PHE A 366 -33.83 -5.99 -15.79
C PHE A 366 -34.05 -4.88 -14.76
N ILE A 367 -33.03 -4.51 -13.97
CA ILE A 367 -33.17 -3.51 -12.91
C ILE A 367 -33.57 -2.13 -13.49
N PRO A 368 -32.87 -1.54 -14.48
CA PRO A 368 -33.32 -0.32 -15.12
C PRO A 368 -34.66 -0.48 -15.82
N GLY A 369 -34.91 -1.64 -16.44
CA GLY A 369 -36.17 -1.96 -17.11
C GLY A 369 -37.40 -1.89 -16.19
N VAL A 370 -37.24 -2.19 -14.91
CA VAL A 370 -38.32 -2.07 -13.90
C VAL A 370 -38.31 -0.69 -13.23
N LEU A 371 -37.13 -0.19 -12.83
CA LEU A 371 -37.04 1.05 -12.05
C LEU A 371 -37.36 2.31 -12.86
N ILE A 372 -36.98 2.37 -14.14
CA ILE A 372 -37.21 3.56 -14.99
C ILE A 372 -38.72 3.78 -15.21
N PRO A 373 -39.52 2.79 -15.65
CA PRO A 373 -40.97 2.97 -15.78
C PRO A 373 -41.65 3.33 -14.46
N MET A 374 -41.23 2.70 -13.35
CA MET A 374 -41.78 3.02 -12.03
C MET A 374 -41.48 4.46 -11.63
N ALA A 375 -40.25 4.94 -11.86
CA ALA A 375 -39.88 6.34 -11.62
C ALA A 375 -40.70 7.30 -12.50
N ILE A 376 -40.93 6.95 -13.77
CA ILE A 376 -41.79 7.73 -14.68
C ILE A 376 -43.22 7.82 -14.14
N LEU A 377 -43.81 6.70 -13.69
CA LEU A 377 -45.15 6.67 -13.11
C LEU A 377 -45.25 7.59 -11.88
N VAL A 378 -44.26 7.52 -10.99
CA VAL A 378 -44.20 8.37 -9.79
C VAL A 378 -44.10 9.86 -10.18
N VAL A 379 -43.24 10.21 -11.13
CA VAL A 379 -43.10 11.60 -11.60
C VAL A 379 -44.39 12.09 -12.26
N LEU A 380 -45.03 11.26 -13.08
CA LEU A 380 -46.31 11.59 -13.72
C LEU A 380 -47.40 11.83 -12.68
N ASP A 381 -47.49 10.99 -11.66
CA ASP A 381 -48.48 11.14 -10.59
C ASP A 381 -48.26 12.44 -9.79
N ILE A 382 -47.03 12.70 -9.34
CA ILE A 382 -46.65 13.96 -8.67
C ILE A 382 -46.99 15.17 -9.55
N SER A 383 -46.67 15.11 -10.84
CA SER A 383 -46.98 16.19 -11.79
C SER A 383 -48.48 16.41 -11.95
N SER A 384 -49.28 15.35 -11.85
CA SER A 384 -50.74 15.40 -11.96
C SER A 384 -51.36 16.06 -10.72
N VAL A 385 -50.86 15.72 -9.53
CA VAL A 385 -51.29 16.31 -8.25
C VAL A 385 -50.90 17.78 -8.18
N MET A 386 -49.68 18.14 -8.58
CA MET A 386 -49.23 19.54 -8.65
C MET A 386 -50.07 20.36 -9.65
N ARG A 387 -50.41 19.78 -10.82
CA ARG A 387 -51.32 20.42 -11.79
C ARG A 387 -52.73 20.61 -11.22
N ARG A 388 -53.27 19.63 -10.51
CA ARG A 388 -54.59 19.75 -9.83
C ARG A 388 -54.59 20.83 -8.75
N LYS A 389 -53.53 20.93 -7.93
CA LYS A 389 -53.39 22.00 -6.92
C LYS A 389 -53.21 23.39 -7.53
N ARG A 390 -52.59 23.50 -8.70
CA ARG A 390 -52.41 24.76 -9.43
C ARG A 390 -53.61 25.17 -10.29
N ARG A 391 -54.63 24.31 -10.46
CA ARG A 391 -55.86 24.68 -11.18
C ARG A 391 -56.69 25.67 -10.37
N PRO A 392 -57.11 26.81 -10.96
CA PRO A 392 -58.01 27.76 -10.29
C PRO A 392 -59.36 27.09 -9.98
N ARG A 393 -59.98 27.49 -8.87
CA ARG A 393 -61.20 26.89 -8.29
C ARG A 393 -62.41 26.81 -9.25
N LYS A 394 -62.40 27.56 -10.36
CA LYS A 394 -63.42 27.53 -11.42
C LYS A 394 -63.37 26.29 -12.32
N ASP A 395 -62.23 25.62 -12.41
CA ASP A 395 -61.99 24.48 -13.32
C ASP A 395 -61.88 23.13 -12.58
N GLN A 396 -62.33 23.09 -11.32
CA GLN A 396 -62.39 21.86 -10.53
C GLN A 396 -63.72 21.14 -10.81
N PRO A 397 -63.71 19.82 -11.08
CA PRO A 397 -64.94 19.05 -11.28
C PRO A 397 -65.83 19.16 -10.04
N GLN A 398 -67.11 19.50 -10.22
CA GLN A 398 -68.08 19.46 -9.12
C GLN A 398 -68.25 18.00 -8.64
N PRO A 399 -68.31 17.76 -7.32
CA PRO A 399 -68.60 16.43 -6.80
C PRO A 399 -69.96 15.96 -7.33
N PRO A 400 -70.11 14.67 -7.66
CA PRO A 400 -71.38 14.14 -8.15
C PRO A 400 -72.48 14.39 -7.10
N ALA A 401 -73.64 14.87 -7.57
CA ALA A 401 -74.79 15.16 -6.72
C ALA A 401 -75.19 13.93 -5.90
N GLU A 402 -75.33 14.10 -4.59
CA GLU A 402 -75.87 13.09 -3.68
C GLU A 402 -77.24 12.63 -4.19
N LYS A 403 -77.38 11.32 -4.44
CA LYS A 403 -78.69 10.72 -4.66
C LYS A 403 -79.48 10.79 -3.36
N PRO A 404 -80.75 11.21 -3.39
CA PRO A 404 -81.58 11.26 -2.18
C PRO A 404 -81.70 9.86 -1.58
N ALA A 405 -81.47 9.78 -0.26
CA ALA A 405 -81.62 8.57 0.53
C ALA A 405 -83.05 8.03 0.39
N ASN A 406 -83.19 6.84 -0.19
CA ASN A 406 -84.47 6.15 -0.27
C ASN A 406 -84.77 5.53 1.11
N SER A 407 -85.66 6.17 1.86
CA SER A 407 -86.23 5.64 3.09
C SER A 407 -87.17 4.48 2.75
N GLY A 408 -86.70 3.24 2.92
CA GLY A 408 -87.48 2.04 2.63
C GLY A 408 -87.29 0.94 3.68
N THR A 409 -88.25 0.88 4.60
CA THR A 409 -88.76 -0.31 5.32
C THR A 409 -87.77 -1.20 6.09
N ALA A 410 -87.85 -1.07 7.42
CA ALA A 410 -87.38 -2.05 8.39
C ALA A 410 -88.16 -3.37 8.26
N GLY A 411 -87.46 -4.43 7.85
CA GLY A 411 -87.90 -5.82 7.97
C GLY A 411 -87.18 -6.48 9.15
N LYS A 412 -87.96 -6.90 10.14
CA LYS A 412 -87.56 -7.82 11.22
C LYS A 412 -87.34 -9.22 10.63
N GLU A 413 -86.26 -9.90 11.02
CA GLU A 413 -86.15 -11.37 11.11
C GLU A 413 -84.90 -11.65 11.99
N SER A 414 -85.10 -11.94 13.28
CA SER A 414 -85.17 -13.29 13.89
C SER A 414 -83.82 -14.02 13.94
N SER A 415 -83.20 -13.93 15.11
CA SER A 415 -82.08 -14.78 15.53
C SER A 415 -82.58 -16.20 15.80
N HIS A 416 -81.94 -17.20 15.20
CA HIS A 416 -81.97 -18.60 15.60
C HIS A 416 -80.55 -19.18 15.51
N GLY A 417 -80.17 -19.88 16.58
CA GLY A 417 -79.29 -21.07 16.56
C GLY A 417 -77.79 -20.81 16.48
#